data_AF-A0A432UC97-F1
#
_entry.id   AF-A0A432UC97-F1
#
_cell.length_a   1.000
_cell.length_b   1.000
_cell.length_c   1.000
_cell.angle_alpha   90.00
_cell.angle_beta   90.00
_cell.angle_gamma   90.00
#
_symmetry.space_group_name_H-M   'P 1'
#
loop_
_entity.id
_entity.type
_entity.pdbx_description
1 polymer ?
#
loop_
_entity_poly.entity_id
_entity_poly.type
_entity_poly.pdbx_seq_one_letter_code
_entity_poly.pdbx_strand_id
1 'polypeptide(L)'
;MKKGRSFFWTVGLFFLWAVAVVQPLASSREPLGRGQTEILDREGRLLFRMERRVRVYFLRSGPLPPKLRPYVNRPLSGPPPLLVATDLSPSQVRDLQGLSGVLVEEYFSPHFWGGEAFKGVLSLLVNQAHLRGRRQTLVLSWELQEALYREAEREGLLGAAVVDLTRGEVLALVPGPRAIFLHTLFPVKPSEVGGRVFGKATGLEVPESLGLYWPGGEALATPLQLARALGARLCGRPPEIHLVKRAGPEVVCRALTKNFETEYIYYKEGLWLRVRLFPEKGPQLALLFLGKGPSELKLSEDLRTQLGVLERQARRSKEKRGFPDLRGFSLRAALEALKGHGVRVDFQGFGRVIRQWPAPGTPWSRVKECRLVLRDET
;
A
#
# COMPACT_ATOMS: atom_id res chain seq x y z
N MET A 1 27.91 33.56 65.41
CA MET A 1 28.86 32.86 66.32
C MET A 1 28.55 31.36 66.30
N LYS A 2 29.57 30.52 65.99
CA LYS A 2 29.75 29.08 66.37
C LYS A 2 28.64 28.10 65.93
N LYS A 3 28.84 26.89 65.42
CA LYS A 3 29.93 25.91 65.13
C LYS A 3 29.24 24.93 64.15
N GLY A 4 29.81 24.48 63.04
CA GLY A 4 30.88 23.49 63.00
C GLY A 4 30.32 22.06 63.12
N ARG A 5 30.29 21.31 62.01
CA ARG A 5 30.55 19.86 61.97
C ARG A 5 30.80 19.40 60.53
N SER A 6 32.06 19.12 60.25
CA SER A 6 32.54 18.37 59.10
C SER A 6 32.04 16.94 59.18
N PHE A 7 31.60 16.38 58.05
CA PHE A 7 31.37 14.96 57.88
C PHE A 7 32.29 14.45 56.78
N PHE A 8 33.40 13.87 57.23
CA PHE A 8 34.39 13.14 56.44
C PHE A 8 33.99 11.67 56.51
N TRP A 9 33.58 11.04 55.41
CA TRP A 9 33.61 9.57 55.27
C TRP A 9 33.95 9.20 53.82
N THR A 10 35.22 8.82 53.66
CA THR A 10 35.70 7.61 52.98
C THR A 10 35.21 7.33 51.56
N VAL A 11 36.04 7.75 50.60
CA VAL A 11 36.06 7.27 49.22
C VAL A 11 36.47 5.79 49.22
N GLY A 12 35.49 4.89 49.13
CA GLY A 12 35.70 3.47 48.87
C GLY A 12 35.80 3.22 47.37
N LEU A 13 37.03 3.03 46.90
CA LEU A 13 37.39 2.64 45.54
C LEU A 13 36.91 1.19 45.27
N PHE A 14 35.71 1.02 44.70
CA PHE A 14 35.29 -0.26 44.13
C PHE A 14 35.64 -0.28 42.64
N PHE A 15 36.87 -0.70 42.32
CA PHE A 15 37.25 -1.15 40.99
C PHE A 15 36.60 -2.52 40.72
N LEU A 16 35.32 -2.50 40.36
CA LEU A 16 34.68 -3.63 39.70
C LEU A 16 35.25 -3.69 38.28
N TRP A 17 36.23 -4.57 38.08
CA TRP A 17 36.57 -5.10 36.77
C TRP A 17 35.31 -5.77 36.21
N ALA A 18 34.52 -5.00 35.46
CA ALA A 18 33.54 -5.54 34.55
C ALA A 18 34.31 -6.28 33.45
N VAL A 19 34.61 -7.55 33.71
CA VAL A 19 34.79 -8.53 32.65
C VAL A 19 33.42 -8.62 31.99
N ALA A 20 33.16 -7.68 31.07
CA ALA A 20 32.15 -7.84 30.06
C ALA A 20 32.61 -9.05 29.26
N VAL A 21 32.16 -10.23 29.70
CA VAL A 21 32.17 -11.42 28.88
C VAL A 21 31.39 -11.01 27.65
N VAL A 22 32.12 -10.66 26.60
CA VAL A 22 31.62 -10.55 25.25
C VAL A 22 31.18 -11.97 24.93
N GLN A 23 29.97 -12.33 25.37
CA GLN A 23 29.30 -13.51 24.86
C GLN A 23 29.38 -13.35 23.35
N PRO A 24 29.98 -14.30 22.63
CA PRO A 24 29.95 -14.23 21.20
C PRO A 24 28.48 -14.06 20.83
N LEU A 25 28.15 -13.01 20.08
CA LEU A 25 26.87 -12.82 19.38
C LEU A 25 26.70 -13.93 18.31
N ALA A 26 27.14 -15.15 18.62
CA ALA A 26 27.08 -16.34 17.81
C ALA A 26 25.75 -17.02 18.08
N SER A 27 24.96 -17.09 17.00
CA SER A 27 23.70 -17.83 16.90
C SER A 27 22.51 -17.25 17.64
N SER A 28 22.31 -15.92 17.57
CA SER A 28 20.92 -15.47 17.45
C SER A 28 20.41 -16.14 16.18
N ARG A 29 19.54 -17.16 16.31
CA ARG A 29 18.87 -17.80 15.17
C ARG A 29 18.48 -16.67 14.22
N GLU A 30 19.08 -16.64 13.04
CA GLU A 30 18.71 -15.67 12.02
C GLU A 30 17.18 -15.70 11.97
N PRO A 31 16.48 -14.56 12.10
CA PRO A 31 15.05 -14.55 11.88
C PRO A 31 14.83 -14.98 10.44
N LEU A 32 14.60 -16.29 10.28
CA LEU A 32 14.49 -17.00 9.02
C LEU A 32 13.56 -16.19 8.11
N GLY A 33 14.11 -15.69 7.01
CA GLY A 33 13.33 -15.05 5.95
C GLY A 33 13.65 -13.59 5.64
N ARG A 34 14.30 -12.77 6.49
CA ARG A 34 14.44 -11.31 6.18
C ARG A 34 15.07 -11.01 4.81
N GLY A 35 16.02 -11.84 4.36
CA GLY A 35 16.73 -11.68 3.09
C GLY A 35 15.97 -12.02 1.81
N GLN A 36 14.71 -12.48 1.90
CA GLN A 36 13.90 -12.85 0.72
C GLN A 36 12.72 -11.90 0.48
N THR A 37 12.69 -10.75 1.16
CA THR A 37 11.61 -9.78 0.95
C THR A 37 11.77 -9.11 -0.41
N GLU A 38 10.83 -9.38 -1.31
CA GLU A 38 10.73 -8.75 -2.62
C GLU A 38 9.32 -8.18 -2.77
N ILE A 39 9.22 -6.92 -3.15
CA ILE A 39 7.94 -6.29 -3.45
C ILE A 39 7.94 -5.92 -4.92
N LEU A 40 6.93 -6.40 -5.63
CA LEU A 40 6.69 -6.10 -7.03
C LEU A 40 5.50 -5.16 -7.18
N ASP A 41 5.44 -4.43 -8.28
CA ASP A 41 4.23 -3.73 -8.70
C ASP A 41 3.20 -4.68 -9.34
N ARG A 42 2.09 -4.13 -9.83
CA ARG A 42 1.01 -4.89 -10.48
C ARG A 42 1.47 -5.65 -11.72
N GLU A 43 2.42 -5.08 -12.47
CA GLU A 43 2.97 -5.64 -13.70
C GLU A 43 4.12 -6.64 -13.46
N GLY A 44 4.56 -6.80 -12.21
CA GLY A 44 5.61 -7.74 -11.81
C GLY A 44 7.03 -7.14 -11.83
N ARG A 45 7.17 -5.82 -11.97
CA ARG A 45 8.45 -5.11 -11.86
C ARG A 45 8.88 -5.03 -10.41
N LEU A 46 10.18 -5.18 -10.16
CA LEU A 46 10.74 -5.10 -8.82
C LEU A 46 10.70 -3.64 -8.33
N LEU A 47 9.99 -3.40 -7.22
CA LEU A 47 9.91 -2.10 -6.55
C LEU A 47 10.88 -2.00 -5.38
N PHE A 48 11.02 -3.09 -4.65
CA PHE A 48 11.82 -3.16 -3.45
C PHE A 48 12.40 -4.56 -3.26
N ARG A 49 13.65 -4.61 -2.80
CA ARG A 49 14.29 -5.83 -2.35
C ARG A 49 15.07 -5.57 -1.07
N MET A 50 14.98 -6.51 -0.15
CA MET A 50 15.88 -6.54 0.99
C MET A 50 17.19 -7.20 0.58
N GLU A 51 18.30 -6.46 0.62
CA GLU A 51 19.61 -6.97 0.23
C GLU A 51 20.47 -7.26 1.45
N ARG A 52 21.16 -8.40 1.45
CA ARG A 52 22.18 -8.70 2.44
C ARG A 52 23.39 -7.81 2.16
N ARG A 53 23.73 -6.98 3.14
CA ARG A 53 24.87 -6.06 3.14
C ARG A 53 25.73 -6.34 4.35
N VAL A 54 26.95 -5.80 4.33
CA VAL A 54 27.93 -6.10 5.36
C VAL A 54 28.62 -4.82 5.83
N ARG A 55 28.76 -4.71 7.15
CA ARG A 55 29.60 -3.73 7.83
C ARG A 55 30.89 -4.39 8.25
N VAL A 56 31.99 -3.66 8.10
CA VAL A 56 33.30 -4.13 8.48
C VAL A 56 33.84 -3.21 9.56
N TYR A 57 34.16 -3.81 10.71
CA TYR A 57 34.75 -3.14 11.85
C TYR A 57 36.20 -3.60 12.03
N PHE A 58 37.09 -2.68 12.41
CA PHE A 58 38.45 -3.00 12.81
C PHE A 58 38.60 -2.82 14.33
N LEU A 59 38.99 -3.89 15.00
CA LEU A 59 38.96 -4.02 16.45
C LEU A 59 40.28 -3.63 17.14
N ARG A 60 41.34 -3.34 16.38
CA ARG A 60 42.68 -3.10 16.93
C ARG A 60 43.03 -1.62 16.93
N SER A 61 43.74 -1.20 17.97
CA SER A 61 44.49 0.04 17.98
C SER A 61 45.77 -0.17 17.17
N GLY A 62 45.88 0.45 16.00
CA GLY A 62 47.04 0.27 15.11
C GLY A 62 46.75 0.64 13.66
N PRO A 63 47.76 0.52 12.77
CA PRO A 63 47.58 0.83 11.36
C PRO A 63 46.59 -0.14 10.70
N LEU A 64 45.74 0.41 9.84
CA LEU A 64 44.77 -0.37 9.09
C LEU A 64 45.50 -1.31 8.08
N PRO A 65 45.17 -2.61 8.04
CA PRO A 65 45.67 -3.53 7.02
C PRO A 65 45.53 -2.96 5.60
N PRO A 66 46.55 -3.09 4.73
CA PRO A 66 46.49 -2.55 3.36
C PRO A 66 45.26 -2.99 2.58
N LYS A 67 44.80 -4.24 2.78
CA LYS A 67 43.59 -4.80 2.16
C LYS A 67 42.29 -4.09 2.56
N LEU A 68 42.24 -3.42 3.73
CA LEU A 68 41.05 -2.68 4.16
C LEU A 68 41.02 -1.24 3.63
N ARG A 69 42.18 -0.67 3.27
CA ARG A 69 42.28 0.74 2.85
C ARG A 69 41.36 1.11 1.67
N PRO A 70 41.17 0.26 0.64
CA PRO A 70 40.27 0.56 -0.47
C PRO A 70 38.80 0.70 -0.07
N TYR A 71 38.40 0.18 1.09
CA TYR A 71 37.01 0.20 1.56
C TYR A 71 36.72 1.30 2.61
N VAL A 72 37.74 2.09 2.97
CA VAL A 72 37.59 3.19 3.94
C VAL A 72 36.93 4.37 3.24
N ASN A 73 35.62 4.51 3.43
CA ASN A 73 34.85 5.56 2.76
C ASN A 73 34.72 6.85 3.61
N ARG A 74 35.35 6.89 4.78
CA ARG A 74 35.28 8.02 5.73
C ARG A 74 36.50 8.07 6.64
N PRO A 75 36.86 9.25 7.18
CA PRO A 75 37.93 9.37 8.17
C PRO A 75 37.66 8.46 9.37
N LEU A 76 38.66 7.68 9.77
CA LEU A 76 38.59 6.84 10.96
C LEU A 76 39.07 7.66 12.15
N SER A 77 38.19 7.89 13.13
CA SER A 77 38.52 8.57 14.38
C SER A 77 37.88 7.85 15.57
N GLY A 78 38.54 7.95 16.73
CA GLY A 78 38.09 7.33 17.97
C GLY A 78 38.80 6.01 18.32
N PRO A 79 38.49 5.42 19.49
CA PRO A 79 38.97 4.10 19.86
C PRO A 79 38.22 3.00 19.09
N PRO A 80 38.82 1.80 18.92
CA PRO A 80 38.12 0.65 18.37
C PRO A 80 36.86 0.27 19.17
N PRO A 81 35.85 -0.36 18.54
CA PRO A 81 35.81 -0.82 17.15
C PRO A 81 35.58 0.32 16.14
N LEU A 82 36.45 0.41 15.13
CA LEU A 82 36.34 1.40 14.06
C LEU A 82 35.49 0.84 12.93
N LEU A 83 34.35 1.47 12.59
CA LEU A 83 33.56 1.08 11.42
C LEU A 83 34.25 1.60 10.14
N VAL A 84 34.90 0.66 9.45
CA VAL A 84 35.77 0.85 8.28
C VAL A 84 34.95 1.01 7.01
N ALA A 85 33.99 0.11 6.80
CA ALA A 85 33.19 0.05 5.58
C ALA A 85 31.73 -0.29 5.92
N THR A 86 30.80 0.25 5.14
CA THR A 86 29.37 -0.09 5.16
C THR A 86 28.91 -0.51 3.77
N ASP A 87 27.76 -1.17 3.71
CA ASP A 87 27.06 -1.52 2.47
C ASP A 87 27.84 -2.41 1.49
N LEU A 88 28.85 -3.15 1.99
CA LEU A 88 29.58 -4.10 1.16
C LEU A 88 28.67 -5.27 0.75
N SER A 89 28.83 -5.72 -0.49
CA SER A 89 28.17 -6.93 -0.98
C SER A 89 28.82 -8.18 -0.36
N PRO A 90 28.10 -9.32 -0.27
CA PRO A 90 28.69 -10.56 0.22
C PRO A 90 29.93 -11.01 -0.58
N SER A 91 30.03 -10.67 -1.87
CA SER A 91 31.20 -11.00 -2.68
C SER A 91 32.43 -10.18 -2.31
N GLN A 92 32.28 -8.88 -2.02
CA GLN A 92 33.37 -7.99 -1.59
C GLN A 92 33.96 -8.39 -0.23
N VAL A 93 33.15 -9.02 0.61
CA VAL A 93 33.53 -9.41 1.98
C VAL A 93 34.40 -10.67 2.01
N ARG A 94 34.29 -11.54 0.99
CA ARG A 94 35.09 -12.76 0.90
C ARG A 94 36.60 -12.46 0.96
N ASP A 95 37.02 -11.34 0.38
CA ASP A 95 38.43 -10.92 0.37
C ASP A 95 38.93 -10.40 1.72
N LEU A 96 38.00 -10.11 2.64
CA LEU A 96 38.26 -9.59 3.98
C LEU A 96 38.14 -10.67 5.07
N GLN A 97 37.60 -11.84 4.73
CA GLN A 97 37.50 -12.98 5.65
C GLN A 97 38.91 -13.47 6.04
N GLY A 98 39.10 -13.75 7.33
CA GLY A 98 40.39 -14.19 7.88
C GLY A 98 41.40 -13.09 8.19
N LEU A 99 41.09 -11.81 7.90
CA LEU A 99 41.93 -10.71 8.33
C LEU A 99 41.91 -10.53 9.85
N SER A 100 43.08 -10.54 10.47
CA SER A 100 43.23 -10.43 11.92
C SER A 100 42.72 -9.08 12.44
N GLY A 101 41.86 -9.09 13.46
CA GLY A 101 41.27 -7.88 14.04
C GLY A 101 40.11 -7.29 13.22
N VAL A 102 39.60 -8.00 12.22
CA VAL A 102 38.41 -7.59 11.45
C VAL A 102 37.18 -8.32 11.98
N LEU A 103 36.14 -7.55 12.28
CA LEU A 103 34.80 -8.04 12.58
C LEU A 103 33.87 -7.72 11.41
N VAL A 104 33.16 -8.73 10.95
CA VAL A 104 32.20 -8.63 9.85
C VAL A 104 30.81 -8.78 10.45
N GLU A 105 29.97 -7.77 10.28
CA GLU A 105 28.59 -7.78 10.72
C GLU A 105 27.68 -7.73 9.49
N GLU A 106 26.82 -8.73 9.35
CA GLU A 106 25.84 -8.76 8.27
C GLU A 106 24.56 -8.06 8.70
N TYR A 107 23.98 -7.31 7.78
CA TYR A 107 22.70 -6.67 7.97
C TYR A 107 21.91 -6.70 6.67
N PHE A 108 20.64 -6.31 6.77
CA PHE A 108 19.74 -6.23 5.65
C PHE A 108 19.48 -4.76 5.35
N SER A 109 19.82 -4.33 4.14
CA SER A 109 19.62 -2.97 3.68
C SER A 109 18.45 -2.92 2.68
N PRO A 110 17.50 -2.00 2.86
CA PRO A 110 16.41 -1.81 1.91
C PRO A 110 16.94 -1.19 0.61
N HIS A 111 16.65 -1.82 -0.53
CA HIS A 111 16.94 -1.24 -1.85
C HIS A 111 15.62 -0.95 -2.58
N PHE A 112 15.43 0.31 -2.99
CA PHE A 112 14.21 0.80 -3.64
C PHE A 112 14.48 1.04 -5.13
N TRP A 113 13.98 0.14 -5.98
CA TRP A 113 14.09 0.23 -7.44
C TRP A 113 13.06 1.20 -8.05
N GLY A 114 11.94 1.42 -7.38
CA GLY A 114 10.89 2.37 -7.80
C GLY A 114 11.29 3.85 -7.72
N GLY A 115 12.46 4.18 -7.17
CA GLY A 115 12.87 5.58 -6.95
C GLY A 115 11.97 6.32 -5.95
N GLU A 116 12.01 7.65 -6.00
CA GLU A 116 11.31 8.50 -5.01
C GLU A 116 9.79 8.37 -5.06
N ALA A 117 9.21 8.10 -6.24
CA ALA A 117 7.76 7.98 -6.43
C ALA A 117 7.13 6.87 -5.56
N PHE A 118 7.88 5.83 -5.24
CA PHE A 118 7.40 4.70 -4.42
C PHE A 118 7.98 4.67 -3.02
N LYS A 119 9.08 5.39 -2.77
CA LYS A 119 9.79 5.38 -1.48
C LYS A 119 8.86 5.68 -0.31
N GLY A 120 7.95 6.64 -0.46
CA GLY A 120 6.94 6.97 0.55
C GLY A 120 6.10 5.75 0.95
N VAL A 121 5.37 5.15 0.01
CA VAL A 121 4.51 3.99 0.29
C VAL A 121 5.31 2.75 0.71
N LEU A 122 6.44 2.48 0.08
CA LEU A 122 7.27 1.31 0.40
C LEU A 122 7.89 1.42 1.80
N SER A 123 8.30 2.61 2.24
CA SER A 123 8.81 2.81 3.60
C SER A 123 7.76 2.52 4.69
N LEU A 124 6.49 2.80 4.40
CA LEU A 124 5.37 2.46 5.30
C LEU A 124 5.09 0.95 5.31
N LEU A 125 5.18 0.29 4.15
CA LEU A 125 4.94 -1.15 4.01
C LEU A 125 6.07 -2.00 4.61
N VAL A 126 7.33 -1.70 4.33
CA VAL A 126 8.49 -2.55 4.74
C VAL A 126 8.63 -2.68 6.27
N ASN A 127 8.11 -1.70 7.00
CA ASN A 127 8.08 -1.74 8.46
C ASN A 127 7.04 -2.73 9.03
N GLN A 128 6.13 -3.24 8.20
CA GLN A 128 5.11 -4.19 8.61
C GLN A 128 5.67 -5.61 8.75
N ALA A 129 5.40 -6.24 9.90
CA ALA A 129 5.93 -7.57 10.22
C ALA A 129 5.49 -8.67 9.24
N HIS A 130 4.27 -8.58 8.70
CA HIS A 130 3.67 -9.62 7.86
C HIS A 130 4.23 -9.68 6.42
N LEU A 131 4.95 -8.65 5.98
CA LEU A 131 5.59 -8.61 4.65
C LEU A 131 7.01 -9.17 4.67
N ARG A 132 7.61 -9.38 5.84
CA ARG A 132 8.99 -9.81 5.97
C ARG A 132 9.18 -11.23 5.44
N GLY A 133 10.17 -11.38 4.56
CA GLY A 133 10.61 -12.65 3.99
C GLY A 133 9.66 -13.29 3.00
N ARG A 134 8.82 -12.49 2.37
CA ARG A 134 7.90 -12.95 1.33
C ARG A 134 8.10 -12.13 0.06
N ARG A 135 7.87 -12.79 -1.08
CA ARG A 135 7.64 -12.10 -2.35
C ARG A 135 6.18 -11.66 -2.39
N GLN A 136 5.95 -10.37 -2.54
CA GLN A 136 4.64 -9.74 -2.53
C GLN A 136 4.44 -8.96 -3.80
N THR A 137 3.22 -8.97 -4.32
CA THR A 137 2.83 -8.17 -5.49
C THR A 137 1.85 -7.11 -5.02
N LEU A 138 2.13 -5.85 -5.29
CA LEU A 138 1.20 -4.76 -5.01
C LEU A 138 0.21 -4.59 -6.16
N VAL A 139 -0.89 -3.89 -5.91
CA VAL A 139 -1.85 -3.47 -6.95
C VAL A 139 -1.49 -2.12 -7.56
N LEU A 140 -0.40 -1.48 -7.08
CA LEU A 140 0.15 -0.25 -7.63
C LEU A 140 0.59 -0.43 -9.08
N SER A 141 0.18 0.48 -9.96
CA SER A 141 0.69 0.59 -11.33
C SER A 141 1.85 1.59 -11.36
N TRP A 142 2.97 1.21 -11.97
CA TRP A 142 4.15 2.09 -11.98
C TRP A 142 3.93 3.40 -12.71
N GLU A 143 3.38 3.32 -13.92
CA GLU A 143 3.17 4.48 -14.76
C GLU A 143 2.21 5.46 -14.09
N LEU A 144 1.13 4.94 -13.48
CA LEU A 144 0.19 5.76 -12.75
C LEU A 144 0.81 6.35 -11.47
N GLN A 145 1.61 5.58 -10.74
CA GLN A 145 2.29 6.04 -9.53
C GLN A 145 3.25 7.18 -9.84
N GLU A 146 4.08 7.07 -10.88
CA GLU A 146 4.98 8.15 -11.28
C GLU A 146 4.22 9.39 -11.76
N ALA A 147 3.19 9.22 -12.59
CA ALA A 147 2.38 10.34 -13.06
C ALA A 147 1.70 11.07 -11.89
N LEU A 148 1.14 10.32 -10.93
CA LEU A 148 0.52 10.89 -9.73
C LEU A 148 1.55 11.58 -8.82
N TYR A 149 2.75 11.01 -8.67
CA TYR A 149 3.82 11.62 -7.89
C TYR A 149 4.27 12.95 -8.50
N ARG A 150 4.51 13.00 -9.82
CA ARG A 150 4.87 14.24 -10.51
C ARG A 150 3.76 15.29 -10.42
N GLU A 151 2.50 14.86 -10.50
CA GLU A 151 1.35 15.75 -10.29
C GLU A 151 1.35 16.32 -8.86
N ALA A 152 1.59 15.49 -7.85
CA ALA A 152 1.65 15.92 -6.46
C ALA A 152 2.79 16.91 -6.20
N GLU A 153 3.99 16.66 -6.75
CA GLU A 153 5.13 17.57 -6.63
C GLU A 153 4.87 18.90 -7.35
N ARG A 154 4.36 18.86 -8.59
CA ARG A 154 4.10 20.06 -9.38
C ARG A 154 3.09 20.98 -8.72
N GLU A 155 2.02 20.40 -8.18
CA GLU A 155 0.90 21.14 -7.59
C GLU A 155 1.10 21.38 -6.08
N GLY A 156 2.24 20.98 -5.51
CA GLY A 156 2.54 21.15 -4.09
C GLY A 156 1.56 20.42 -3.16
N LEU A 157 1.06 19.26 -3.57
CA LEU A 157 0.08 18.48 -2.83
C LEU A 157 0.72 17.83 -1.61
N LEU A 158 -0.06 17.77 -0.53
CA LEU A 158 0.32 17.05 0.69
C LEU A 158 0.10 15.55 0.57
N GLY A 159 -0.56 15.10 -0.50
CA GLY A 159 -0.68 13.70 -0.85
C GLY A 159 -1.81 13.46 -1.83
N ALA A 160 -1.81 12.28 -2.44
CA ALA A 160 -2.79 11.90 -3.44
C ALA A 160 -2.96 10.39 -3.51
N ALA A 161 -4.09 9.93 -4.04
CA ALA A 161 -4.31 8.53 -4.35
C ALA A 161 -5.22 8.35 -5.57
N VAL A 162 -5.07 7.21 -6.25
CA VAL A 162 -6.03 6.70 -7.23
C VAL A 162 -6.52 5.34 -6.76
N VAL A 163 -7.83 5.22 -6.56
CA VAL A 163 -8.47 4.02 -5.98
C VAL A 163 -9.51 3.46 -6.95
N ASP A 164 -9.42 2.17 -7.27
CA ASP A 164 -10.51 1.43 -7.93
C ASP A 164 -11.62 1.17 -6.90
N LEU A 165 -12.73 1.89 -7.05
CA LEU A 165 -13.89 1.84 -6.17
C LEU A 165 -14.66 0.52 -6.26
N THR A 166 -14.50 -0.22 -7.36
CA THR A 166 -15.19 -1.50 -7.58
C THR A 166 -14.47 -2.67 -6.94
N ARG A 167 -13.14 -2.58 -6.81
CA ARG A 167 -12.27 -3.63 -6.26
C ARG A 167 -11.66 -3.27 -4.91
N GLY A 168 -11.59 -1.99 -4.57
CA GLY A 168 -10.83 -1.48 -3.42
C GLY A 168 -9.32 -1.42 -3.65
N GLU A 169 -8.85 -1.55 -4.89
CA GLU A 169 -7.43 -1.52 -5.21
C GLU A 169 -6.90 -0.09 -5.17
N VAL A 170 -5.85 0.17 -4.39
CA VAL A 170 -5.13 1.46 -4.44
C VAL A 170 -4.08 1.39 -5.55
N LEU A 171 -4.44 1.90 -6.73
CA LEU A 171 -3.62 1.80 -7.94
C LEU A 171 -2.43 2.77 -7.96
N ALA A 172 -2.52 3.86 -7.20
CA ALA A 172 -1.41 4.78 -6.92
C ALA A 172 -1.64 5.48 -5.57
N LEU A 173 -0.56 5.74 -4.82
CA LEU A 173 -0.60 6.37 -3.50
C LEU A 173 0.66 7.21 -3.25
N VAL A 174 0.46 8.51 -3.06
CA VAL A 174 1.44 9.47 -2.57
C VAL A 174 1.04 9.86 -1.14
N PRO A 175 1.60 9.23 -0.10
CA PRO A 175 1.15 9.46 1.28
C PRO A 175 1.54 10.85 1.84
N GLY A 176 2.51 11.51 1.19
CA GLY A 176 3.04 12.80 1.60
C GLY A 176 3.94 12.75 2.84
N PRO A 177 4.45 13.93 3.27
CA PRO A 177 5.31 14.03 4.45
C PRO A 177 4.63 13.46 5.69
N ARG A 178 5.34 12.56 6.41
CA ARG A 178 4.81 11.88 7.61
C ARG A 178 3.46 11.19 7.40
N ALA A 179 3.18 10.75 6.17
CA ALA A 179 1.91 10.11 5.80
C ALA A 179 0.66 10.95 6.10
N ILE A 180 0.76 12.28 6.02
CA ILE A 180 -0.35 13.21 6.31
C ILE A 180 -1.65 12.86 5.55
N PHE A 181 -1.54 12.33 4.33
CA PHE A 181 -2.69 11.90 3.55
C PHE A 181 -3.49 10.77 4.22
N LEU A 182 -2.82 9.85 4.92
CA LEU A 182 -3.44 8.70 5.58
C LEU A 182 -4.02 9.03 6.96
N HIS A 183 -3.68 10.20 7.51
CA HIS A 183 -4.01 10.57 8.88
C HIS A 183 -4.91 11.80 9.01
N THR A 184 -5.02 12.61 7.95
CA THR A 184 -5.88 13.81 7.96
C THR A 184 -7.35 13.42 7.93
N LEU A 185 -8.12 13.91 8.90
CA LEU A 185 -9.54 13.63 9.05
C LEU A 185 -10.38 14.82 8.60
N PHE A 186 -11.29 14.60 7.64
CA PHE A 186 -12.24 15.59 7.15
C PHE A 186 -13.65 15.36 7.72
N PRO A 187 -14.40 16.43 8.04
CA PRO A 187 -15.81 16.32 8.36
C PRO A 187 -16.61 15.92 7.12
N VAL A 188 -17.42 14.88 7.25
CA VAL A 188 -18.21 14.33 6.13
C VAL A 188 -19.62 14.02 6.61
N LYS A 189 -20.62 14.31 5.76
CA LYS A 189 -22.01 13.90 6.01
C LYS A 189 -22.20 12.49 5.43
N PRO A 190 -22.41 11.46 6.27
CA PRO A 190 -22.49 10.07 5.81
C PRO A 190 -23.64 9.82 4.82
N SER A 191 -24.70 10.64 4.84
CA SER A 191 -25.80 10.61 3.88
C SER A 191 -25.35 10.94 2.44
N GLU A 192 -24.29 11.72 2.26
CA GLU A 192 -23.78 12.14 0.95
C GLU A 192 -22.90 11.06 0.30
N VAL A 193 -22.28 10.18 1.08
CA VAL A 193 -21.24 9.27 0.59
C VAL A 193 -21.44 7.80 0.96
N GLY A 194 -22.47 7.46 1.74
CA GLY A 194 -22.81 6.07 2.10
C GLY A 194 -22.53 5.78 3.58
N GLY A 195 -23.55 5.90 4.42
CA GLY A 195 -23.33 6.25 5.83
C GLY A 195 -22.91 5.18 6.83
N ARG A 196 -22.69 3.92 6.41
CA ARG A 196 -22.42 2.79 7.34
C ARG A 196 -20.96 2.33 7.37
N VAL A 197 -20.04 3.08 6.78
CA VAL A 197 -18.64 2.65 6.62
C VAL A 197 -17.64 3.42 7.47
N PHE A 198 -18.06 4.47 8.19
CA PHE A 198 -17.17 5.31 8.98
C PHE A 198 -16.88 4.70 10.36
N GLY A 199 -15.81 5.16 11.01
CA GLY A 199 -15.36 4.66 12.31
C GLY A 199 -14.71 3.27 12.29
N LYS A 200 -14.30 2.78 11.11
CA LYS A 200 -13.58 1.50 10.94
C LYS A 200 -12.36 1.71 10.04
N ALA A 201 -11.26 1.02 10.32
CA ALA A 201 -10.13 0.92 9.39
C ALA A 201 -10.62 0.46 8.01
N THR A 202 -10.01 0.97 6.94
CA THR A 202 -10.28 0.59 5.55
C THR A 202 -9.82 -0.82 5.20
N GLY A 203 -8.87 -1.37 5.98
CA GLY A 203 -8.22 -2.65 5.73
C GLY A 203 -6.87 -2.52 5.01
N LEU A 204 -6.42 -1.29 4.77
CA LEU A 204 -5.15 -0.98 4.12
C LEU A 204 -3.95 -1.52 4.91
N GLU A 205 -2.94 -2.01 4.20
CA GLU A 205 -1.74 -2.64 4.79
C GLU A 205 -0.72 -1.63 5.35
N VAL A 206 -1.01 -0.32 5.27
CA VAL A 206 -0.21 0.74 5.89
C VAL A 206 -1.00 1.43 7.01
N PRO A 207 -0.33 1.99 8.04
CA PRO A 207 -1.02 2.66 9.14
C PRO A 207 -1.88 3.82 8.64
N GLU A 208 -3.11 3.92 9.15
CA GLU A 208 -4.04 5.00 8.87
C GLU A 208 -4.83 5.38 10.13
N SER A 209 -5.43 6.56 10.13
CA SER A 209 -6.36 6.96 11.20
C SER A 209 -7.72 6.25 11.04
N LEU A 210 -8.34 5.84 12.16
CA LEU A 210 -9.59 5.06 12.14
C LEU A 210 -10.86 5.89 11.85
N GLY A 211 -10.75 7.22 11.80
CA GLY A 211 -11.91 8.11 11.71
C GLY A 211 -12.84 8.01 12.92
N LEU A 212 -13.92 8.78 12.90
CA LEU A 212 -14.97 8.77 13.94
C LEU A 212 -16.34 8.83 13.28
N TYR A 213 -17.34 8.23 13.94
CA TYR A 213 -18.74 8.27 13.51
C TYR A 213 -19.62 8.52 14.73
N TRP A 214 -20.44 9.57 14.69
CA TRP A 214 -21.33 9.93 15.79
C TRP A 214 -22.78 9.53 15.50
N PRO A 215 -23.51 9.02 16.50
CA PRO A 215 -24.97 8.92 16.45
C PRO A 215 -25.54 10.33 16.27
N GLY A 216 -26.06 10.63 15.08
CA GLY A 216 -26.43 12.00 14.67
C GLY A 216 -26.12 12.32 13.22
N GLY A 217 -25.32 11.47 12.55
CA GLY A 217 -25.06 11.61 11.12
C GLY A 217 -23.89 12.55 10.79
N GLU A 218 -22.93 12.67 11.70
CA GLU A 218 -21.64 13.30 11.44
C GLU A 218 -20.54 12.24 11.48
N ALA A 219 -19.51 12.43 10.66
CA ALA A 219 -18.32 11.59 10.68
C ALA A 219 -17.05 12.39 10.40
N LEU A 220 -15.94 11.88 10.93
CA LEU A 220 -14.59 12.26 10.52
C LEU A 220 -13.99 11.10 9.75
N ALA A 221 -13.50 11.38 8.55
CA ALA A 221 -12.98 10.34 7.65
C ALA A 221 -11.61 10.72 7.06
N THR A 222 -10.74 9.73 6.91
CA THR A 222 -9.56 9.87 6.05
C THR A 222 -9.97 9.89 4.57
N PRO A 223 -9.10 10.37 3.66
CA PRO A 223 -9.33 10.28 2.22
C PRO A 223 -9.71 8.86 1.75
N LEU A 224 -9.02 7.82 2.24
CA LEU A 224 -9.31 6.45 1.82
C LEU A 224 -10.61 5.89 2.40
N GLN A 225 -11.01 6.32 3.59
CA GLN A 225 -12.34 6.00 4.13
C GLN A 225 -13.46 6.63 3.29
N LEU A 226 -13.25 7.85 2.77
CA LEU A 226 -14.15 8.49 1.82
C LEU A 226 -14.24 7.71 0.50
N ALA A 227 -13.11 7.29 -0.07
CA ALA A 227 -13.10 6.42 -1.25
C ALA A 227 -13.89 5.12 -1.01
N ARG A 228 -13.69 4.48 0.15
CA ARG A 228 -14.46 3.29 0.54
C ARG A 228 -15.96 3.56 0.64
N ALA A 229 -16.36 4.71 1.20
CA ALA A 229 -17.76 5.10 1.29
C ALA A 229 -18.38 5.26 -0.10
N LEU A 230 -17.70 5.99 -0.99
CA LEU A 230 -18.12 6.17 -2.38
C LEU A 230 -18.23 4.82 -3.11
N GLY A 231 -17.26 3.93 -2.91
CA GLY A 231 -17.33 2.54 -3.37
C GLY A 231 -18.57 1.82 -2.82
N ALA A 232 -18.88 1.96 -1.54
CA ALA A 232 -20.10 1.40 -0.94
C ALA A 232 -21.39 1.96 -1.57
N ARG A 233 -21.43 3.26 -1.85
CA ARG A 233 -22.57 3.91 -2.50
C ARG A 233 -22.75 3.43 -3.94
N LEU A 234 -21.65 3.24 -4.67
CA LEU A 234 -21.63 2.70 -6.04
C LEU A 234 -22.04 1.23 -6.09
N CYS A 235 -21.55 0.45 -5.13
CA CYS A 235 -21.61 -1.00 -5.14
C CYS A 235 -22.68 -1.64 -4.27
N GLY A 236 -23.36 -0.85 -3.44
CA GLY A 236 -24.24 -1.35 -2.39
C GLY A 236 -23.51 -2.01 -1.21
N ARG A 237 -22.17 -2.14 -1.27
CA ARG A 237 -21.33 -2.72 -0.21
C ARG A 237 -19.94 -2.08 -0.23
N PRO A 238 -19.33 -1.81 0.94
CA PRO A 238 -17.99 -1.23 0.99
C PRO A 238 -16.94 -2.19 0.41
N PRO A 239 -16.10 -1.74 -0.52
CA PRO A 239 -14.91 -2.50 -0.89
C PRO A 239 -13.92 -2.52 0.28
N GLU A 240 -13.10 -3.56 0.35
CA GLU A 240 -11.97 -3.58 1.27
C GLU A 240 -10.76 -2.95 0.58
N ILE A 241 -10.25 -1.85 1.14
CA ILE A 241 -9.18 -1.10 0.51
C ILE A 241 -7.85 -1.82 0.75
N HIS A 242 -7.06 -2.02 -0.30
CA HIS A 242 -5.81 -2.76 -0.20
C HIS A 242 -4.75 -2.30 -1.22
N LEU A 243 -3.49 -2.46 -0.82
CA LEU A 243 -2.28 -2.28 -1.62
C LEU A 243 -1.69 -3.62 -2.07
N VAL A 244 -1.86 -4.69 -1.29
CA VAL A 244 -1.29 -6.00 -1.61
C VAL A 244 -2.27 -6.81 -2.46
N LYS A 245 -1.82 -7.32 -3.60
CA LYS A 245 -2.63 -8.13 -4.50
C LYS A 245 -3.12 -9.39 -3.78
N ARG A 246 -4.44 -9.58 -3.77
CA ARG A 246 -5.09 -10.70 -3.07
C ARG A 246 -5.36 -11.86 -4.02
N ALA A 247 -5.17 -13.09 -3.53
CA ALA A 247 -5.60 -14.29 -4.22
C ALA A 247 -7.09 -14.53 -3.93
N GLY A 248 -7.96 -14.32 -4.91
CA GLY A 248 -9.39 -14.57 -4.76
C GLY A 248 -10.20 -14.10 -5.95
N PRO A 249 -11.45 -14.60 -6.10
CA PRO A 249 -12.35 -14.10 -7.11
C PRO A 249 -12.60 -12.60 -6.88
N GLU A 250 -12.16 -11.77 -7.82
CA GLU A 250 -12.43 -10.34 -7.80
C GLU A 250 -13.94 -10.12 -7.91
N VAL A 251 -14.59 -9.84 -6.79
CA VAL A 251 -16.00 -9.49 -6.79
C VAL A 251 -16.12 -8.02 -7.20
N VAL A 252 -16.03 -7.79 -8.51
CA VAL A 252 -16.28 -6.49 -9.14
C VAL A 252 -17.76 -6.20 -9.00
N CYS A 253 -18.11 -5.18 -8.22
CA CYS A 253 -19.50 -4.77 -8.15
C CYS A 253 -19.95 -4.14 -9.47
N ARG A 254 -21.27 -4.15 -9.73
CA ARG A 254 -21.85 -3.31 -10.78
C ARG A 254 -22.25 -1.98 -10.19
N ALA A 255 -21.69 -0.91 -10.73
CA ALA A 255 -22.08 0.45 -10.39
C ALA A 255 -23.59 0.61 -10.59
N LEU A 256 -24.30 0.94 -9.51
CA LEU A 256 -25.71 1.30 -9.61
C LEU A 256 -25.85 2.57 -10.46
N THR A 257 -26.84 2.63 -11.34
CA THR A 257 -27.13 3.79 -12.21
C THR A 257 -27.79 4.93 -11.43
N LYS A 258 -27.20 5.31 -10.29
CA LYS A 258 -27.63 6.48 -9.53
C LYS A 258 -26.93 7.73 -10.08
N ASN A 259 -27.57 8.89 -9.92
CA ASN A 259 -26.90 10.16 -10.16
C ASN A 259 -25.83 10.35 -9.08
N PHE A 260 -24.57 10.47 -9.51
CA PHE A 260 -23.44 10.81 -8.65
C PHE A 260 -22.95 12.19 -9.03
N GLU A 261 -22.51 12.94 -8.03
CA GLU A 261 -21.66 14.09 -8.28
C GLU A 261 -20.32 13.55 -8.79
N THR A 262 -19.76 14.19 -9.81
CA THR A 262 -18.48 13.81 -10.39
C THR A 262 -17.31 14.26 -9.52
N GLU A 263 -17.56 15.14 -8.56
CA GLU A 263 -16.54 15.78 -7.74
C GLU A 263 -17.09 16.17 -6.36
N TYR A 264 -16.28 15.93 -5.34
CA TYR A 264 -16.53 16.30 -3.96
C TYR A 264 -15.34 17.10 -3.43
N ILE A 265 -15.60 18.19 -2.70
CA ILE A 265 -14.55 19.01 -2.09
C ILE A 265 -14.86 19.22 -0.62
N TYR A 266 -13.89 18.87 0.24
CA TYR A 266 -13.97 19.00 1.69
C TYR A 266 -12.90 19.99 2.17
N TYR A 267 -13.23 20.81 3.17
CA TYR A 267 -12.30 21.79 3.74
C TYR A 267 -12.12 21.55 5.24
N LYS A 268 -10.90 21.78 5.73
CA LYS A 268 -10.58 21.77 7.17
C LYS A 268 -9.31 22.57 7.44
N GLU A 269 -9.38 23.59 8.28
CA GLU A 269 -8.19 24.29 8.83
C GLU A 269 -7.18 24.72 7.75
N GLY A 270 -7.66 25.26 6.62
CA GLY A 270 -6.82 25.67 5.49
C GLY A 270 -6.32 24.52 4.58
N LEU A 271 -6.68 23.28 4.90
CA LEU A 271 -6.53 22.11 4.04
C LEU A 271 -7.80 21.90 3.22
N TRP A 272 -7.62 21.33 2.03
CA TRP A 272 -8.71 20.83 1.21
C TRP A 272 -8.44 19.41 0.75
N LEU A 273 -9.50 18.61 0.66
CA LEU A 273 -9.51 17.30 0.03
C LEU A 273 -10.48 17.33 -1.15
N ARG A 274 -9.95 17.07 -2.35
CA ARG A 274 -10.72 16.98 -3.59
C ARG A 274 -10.81 15.53 -4.01
N VAL A 275 -12.02 15.02 -4.18
CA VAL A 275 -12.30 13.66 -4.65
C VAL A 275 -13.02 13.74 -5.98
N ARG A 276 -12.34 13.35 -7.07
CA ARG A 276 -12.91 13.33 -8.42
C ARG A 276 -13.17 11.90 -8.86
N LEU A 277 -14.37 11.63 -9.33
CA LEU A 277 -14.78 10.34 -9.86
C LEU A 277 -14.44 10.23 -11.35
N PHE A 278 -13.95 9.04 -11.77
CA PHE A 278 -13.54 8.79 -13.15
C PHE A 278 -13.89 7.38 -13.63
N PRO A 279 -14.35 7.19 -14.88
CA PRO A 279 -14.87 8.24 -15.77
C PRO A 279 -16.13 8.90 -15.18
N GLU A 280 -16.51 10.07 -15.68
CA GLU A 280 -17.68 10.81 -15.16
C GLU A 280 -18.98 10.00 -15.32
N LYS A 281 -19.11 9.24 -16.42
CA LYS A 281 -20.23 8.32 -16.65
C LYS A 281 -19.86 6.91 -16.25
N GLY A 282 -20.45 6.43 -15.15
CA GLY A 282 -20.18 5.10 -14.60
C GLY A 282 -18.80 5.03 -13.94
N PRO A 283 -18.56 5.83 -12.90
CA PRO A 283 -17.25 5.93 -12.26
C PRO A 283 -16.81 4.60 -11.66
N GLN A 284 -15.53 4.30 -11.86
CA GLN A 284 -14.86 3.11 -11.32
C GLN A 284 -13.65 3.49 -10.49
N LEU A 285 -13.08 4.68 -10.74
CA LEU A 285 -11.93 5.22 -10.04
C LEU A 285 -12.34 6.44 -9.22
N ALA A 286 -11.71 6.63 -8.07
CA ALA A 286 -11.64 7.90 -7.36
C ALA A 286 -10.20 8.42 -7.39
N LEU A 287 -10.03 9.66 -7.82
CA LEU A 287 -8.82 10.43 -7.66
C LEU A 287 -8.97 11.29 -6.42
N LEU A 288 -8.04 11.19 -5.49
CA LEU A 288 -8.06 11.92 -4.24
C LEU A 288 -6.82 12.82 -4.17
N PHE A 289 -7.02 14.10 -3.89
CA PHE A 289 -5.94 15.08 -3.79
C PHE A 289 -6.08 15.87 -2.50
N LEU A 290 -5.01 15.93 -1.71
CA LEU A 290 -4.93 16.70 -0.48
C LEU A 290 -3.96 17.87 -0.67
N GLY A 291 -4.41 19.09 -0.44
CA GLY A 291 -3.60 20.29 -0.61
C GLY A 291 -3.87 21.36 0.44
N LYS A 292 -3.20 22.50 0.25
CA LYS A 292 -3.34 23.74 1.03
C LYS A 292 -3.71 24.90 0.10
N GLY A 293 -4.39 25.90 0.64
CA GLY A 293 -4.71 27.11 -0.13
C GLY A 293 -5.85 26.92 -1.14
N PRO A 294 -5.80 27.53 -2.34
CA PRO A 294 -6.86 27.39 -3.35
C PRO A 294 -6.94 25.95 -3.86
N SER A 295 -8.16 25.49 -4.18
CA SER A 295 -8.46 24.12 -4.61
C SER A 295 -8.47 23.93 -6.13
N GLU A 296 -7.95 24.90 -6.87
CA GLU A 296 -7.85 24.86 -8.34
C GLU A 296 -6.75 23.89 -8.78
N LEU A 297 -7.15 22.65 -9.05
CA LEU A 297 -6.26 21.61 -9.56
C LEU A 297 -6.55 21.36 -11.04
N LYS A 298 -5.53 21.47 -11.89
CA LYS A 298 -5.62 21.10 -13.31
C LYS A 298 -4.79 19.85 -13.56
N LEU A 299 -5.47 18.72 -13.74
CA LEU A 299 -4.81 17.44 -14.03
C LEU A 299 -3.93 17.54 -15.28
N SER A 300 -2.66 17.12 -15.17
CA SER A 300 -1.74 16.97 -16.30
C SER A 300 -2.30 16.05 -17.39
N GLU A 301 -1.81 16.27 -18.62
CA GLU A 301 -2.09 15.37 -19.74
C GLU A 301 -1.53 13.96 -19.51
N ASP A 302 -0.36 13.84 -18.86
CA ASP A 302 0.25 12.56 -18.52
C ASP A 302 -0.65 11.75 -17.59
N LEU A 303 -1.08 12.32 -16.45
CA LEU A 303 -1.99 11.63 -15.52
C LEU A 303 -3.32 11.26 -16.19
N ARG A 304 -3.90 12.15 -17.00
CA ARG A 304 -5.11 11.84 -17.79
C ARG A 304 -4.90 10.68 -18.75
N THR A 305 -3.74 10.64 -19.40
CA THR A 305 -3.37 9.56 -20.33
C THR A 305 -3.30 8.22 -19.60
N GLN A 306 -2.64 8.17 -18.44
CA GLN A 306 -2.55 6.95 -17.63
C GLN A 306 -3.94 6.48 -17.15
N LEU A 307 -4.80 7.40 -16.70
CA LEU A 307 -6.18 7.08 -16.32
C LEU A 307 -6.99 6.52 -17.50
N GLY A 308 -6.81 7.06 -18.70
CA GLY A 308 -7.45 6.54 -19.92
C GLY A 308 -6.91 5.17 -20.35
N VAL A 309 -5.65 4.84 -20.06
CA VAL A 309 -5.10 3.48 -20.25
C VAL A 309 -5.78 2.50 -19.29
N LEU A 310 -5.89 2.85 -18.01
CA LEU A 310 -6.57 2.02 -17.00
C LEU A 310 -8.04 1.78 -17.34
N GLU A 311 -8.75 2.81 -17.78
CA GLU A 311 -10.14 2.66 -18.21
C GLU A 311 -10.27 1.67 -19.38
N ARG A 312 -9.41 1.79 -20.40
CA ARG A 312 -9.39 0.86 -21.54
C ARG A 312 -9.05 -0.56 -21.11
N GLN A 313 -8.11 -0.73 -20.18
CA GLN A 313 -7.78 -2.04 -19.61
C GLN A 313 -8.94 -2.63 -18.82
N ALA A 314 -9.62 -1.83 -17.99
CA ALA A 314 -10.79 -2.25 -17.23
C ALA A 314 -11.91 -2.71 -18.18
N ARG A 315 -12.21 -1.93 -19.23
CA ARG A 315 -13.18 -2.29 -20.28
C ARG A 315 -12.79 -3.59 -21.00
N ARG A 316 -11.53 -3.72 -21.45
CA ARG A 316 -11.03 -4.96 -22.09
C ARG A 316 -11.08 -6.16 -21.16
N SER A 317 -10.78 -5.99 -19.88
CA SER A 317 -10.86 -7.08 -18.89
C SER A 317 -12.31 -7.54 -18.69
N LYS A 318 -13.26 -6.61 -18.75
CA LYS A 318 -14.70 -6.90 -18.71
C LYS A 318 -15.16 -7.64 -19.98
N GLU A 319 -14.62 -7.30 -21.15
CA GLU A 319 -14.91 -8.01 -22.40
C GLU A 319 -14.28 -9.42 -22.46
N LYS A 320 -13.04 -9.57 -21.96
CA LYS A 320 -12.34 -10.86 -21.87
C LYS A 320 -13.02 -11.82 -20.90
N ARG A 321 -13.62 -11.32 -19.82
CA ARG A 321 -14.53 -12.10 -18.99
C ARG A 321 -15.81 -12.28 -19.81
N GLY A 322 -15.85 -13.34 -20.62
CA GLY A 322 -17.05 -13.72 -21.35
C GLY A 322 -18.26 -13.92 -20.43
N PHE A 323 -19.35 -14.40 -21.01
CA PHE A 323 -20.63 -14.57 -20.35
C PHE A 323 -20.45 -15.28 -19.00
N PRO A 324 -20.95 -14.72 -17.90
CA PRO A 324 -20.64 -15.22 -16.56
C PRO A 324 -21.26 -16.60 -16.37
N ASP A 325 -20.68 -17.38 -15.47
CA ASP A 325 -21.34 -18.55 -14.93
C ASP A 325 -22.38 -18.11 -13.91
N LEU A 326 -23.64 -18.34 -14.24
CA LEU A 326 -24.82 -18.02 -13.46
C LEU A 326 -25.38 -19.26 -12.74
N ARG A 327 -24.78 -20.44 -12.93
CA ARG A 327 -25.23 -21.66 -12.25
C ARG A 327 -25.16 -21.49 -10.74
N GLY A 328 -26.17 -21.96 -10.04
CA GLY A 328 -26.35 -21.80 -8.59
C GLY A 328 -26.92 -20.45 -8.15
N PHE A 329 -27.11 -19.48 -9.06
CA PHE A 329 -27.71 -18.20 -8.71
C PHE A 329 -29.24 -18.34 -8.66
N SER A 330 -29.91 -17.59 -7.79
CA SER A 330 -31.37 -17.41 -7.89
C SER A 330 -31.70 -16.59 -9.14
N LEU A 331 -32.95 -16.66 -9.63
CA LEU A 331 -33.39 -15.84 -10.77
C LEU A 331 -33.05 -14.36 -10.58
N ARG A 332 -33.34 -13.82 -9.38
CA ARG A 332 -33.05 -12.43 -9.04
C ARG A 332 -31.55 -12.11 -9.13
N ALA A 333 -30.70 -12.97 -8.56
CA ALA A 333 -29.26 -12.79 -8.61
C ALA A 333 -28.72 -12.90 -10.05
N ALA A 334 -29.25 -13.82 -10.85
CA ALA A 334 -28.88 -13.99 -12.26
C ALA A 334 -29.29 -12.76 -13.10
N LEU A 335 -30.52 -12.25 -12.92
CA LEU A 335 -30.99 -11.04 -13.61
C LEU A 335 -30.15 -9.81 -13.24
N GLU A 336 -29.84 -9.60 -11.95
CA GLU A 336 -28.91 -8.55 -11.53
C GLU A 336 -27.51 -8.74 -12.11
N ALA A 337 -27.03 -10.00 -12.20
CA ALA A 337 -25.79 -10.38 -12.87
C ALA A 337 -25.86 -10.33 -14.41
N LEU A 338 -27.00 -10.01 -15.03
CA LEU A 338 -27.11 -9.73 -16.48
C LEU A 338 -27.50 -8.27 -16.79
N LYS A 339 -27.98 -7.53 -15.79
CA LYS A 339 -28.35 -6.11 -15.88
C LYS A 339 -27.19 -5.23 -16.34
N GLY A 340 -27.43 -4.42 -17.36
CA GLY A 340 -26.43 -3.51 -17.95
C GLY A 340 -25.58 -4.11 -19.06
N HIS A 341 -25.80 -5.37 -19.44
CA HIS A 341 -25.20 -5.97 -20.63
C HIS A 341 -26.11 -5.96 -21.86
N GLY A 342 -27.33 -5.40 -21.75
CA GLY A 342 -28.28 -5.31 -22.86
C GLY A 342 -28.77 -6.68 -23.38
N VAL A 343 -28.62 -7.73 -22.57
CA VAL A 343 -29.03 -9.09 -22.95
C VAL A 343 -30.48 -9.32 -22.57
N ARG A 344 -31.29 -9.80 -23.52
CA ARG A 344 -32.66 -10.25 -23.26
C ARG A 344 -32.60 -11.57 -22.48
N VAL A 345 -33.31 -11.68 -21.36
CA VAL A 345 -33.27 -12.88 -20.51
C VAL A 345 -34.62 -13.59 -20.55
N ASP A 346 -34.62 -14.81 -21.07
CA ASP A 346 -35.71 -15.77 -20.97
C ASP A 346 -35.40 -16.80 -19.88
N PHE A 347 -36.40 -17.19 -19.10
CA PHE A 347 -36.20 -18.17 -18.02
C PHE A 347 -37.34 -19.17 -17.94
N GLN A 348 -37.04 -20.36 -17.44
CA GLN A 348 -38.01 -21.44 -17.24
C GLN A 348 -37.77 -22.11 -15.88
N GLY A 349 -38.84 -22.30 -15.10
CA GLY A 349 -38.79 -22.92 -13.77
C GLY A 349 -38.64 -21.91 -12.62
N PHE A 350 -38.37 -22.43 -11.42
CA PHE A 350 -38.18 -21.67 -10.18
C PHE A 350 -36.99 -22.23 -9.38
N GLY A 351 -36.50 -21.50 -8.38
CA GLY A 351 -35.33 -21.89 -7.57
C GLY A 351 -34.01 -21.31 -8.08
N ARG A 352 -33.01 -22.17 -8.31
CA ARG A 352 -31.66 -21.78 -8.75
C ARG A 352 -31.37 -22.20 -10.18
N VAL A 353 -30.53 -21.42 -10.87
CA VAL A 353 -30.08 -21.71 -12.24
C VAL A 353 -29.27 -23.00 -12.25
N ILE A 354 -29.76 -24.01 -12.97
CA ILE A 354 -29.04 -25.28 -13.20
C ILE A 354 -28.42 -25.35 -14.59
N ARG A 355 -28.99 -24.62 -15.55
CA ARG A 355 -28.47 -24.49 -16.91
C ARG A 355 -28.63 -23.08 -17.42
N GLN A 356 -27.71 -22.67 -18.26
CA GLN A 356 -27.70 -21.37 -18.92
C GLN A 356 -27.29 -21.53 -20.37
N TRP A 357 -27.80 -20.65 -21.22
CA TRP A 357 -27.31 -20.42 -22.57
C TRP A 357 -27.22 -18.91 -22.78
N PRO A 358 -26.13 -18.38 -23.35
CA PRO A 358 -24.95 -19.09 -23.83
C PRO A 358 -24.07 -19.65 -22.70
N ALA A 359 -23.14 -20.53 -23.06
CA ALA A 359 -22.24 -21.16 -22.10
C ALA A 359 -21.34 -20.10 -21.41
N PRO A 360 -20.92 -20.34 -20.15
CA PRO A 360 -19.96 -19.47 -19.48
C PRO A 360 -18.70 -19.25 -20.33
N GLY A 361 -18.15 -18.03 -20.32
CA GLY A 361 -16.99 -17.64 -21.12
C GLY A 361 -17.33 -17.20 -22.55
N THR A 362 -18.58 -17.32 -23.02
CA THR A 362 -18.97 -16.86 -24.36
C THR A 362 -18.74 -15.35 -24.50
N PRO A 363 -18.00 -14.84 -25.49
CA PRO A 363 -17.74 -13.39 -25.62
C PRO A 363 -19.03 -12.57 -25.60
N TRP A 364 -19.09 -11.51 -24.79
CA TRP A 364 -20.29 -10.67 -24.66
C TRP A 364 -20.79 -10.11 -26.00
N SER A 365 -19.89 -9.87 -26.96
CA SER A 365 -20.22 -9.44 -28.32
C SER A 365 -21.09 -10.44 -29.09
N ARG A 366 -21.14 -11.71 -28.67
CA ARG A 366 -21.97 -12.77 -29.25
C ARG A 366 -23.25 -13.05 -28.46
N VAL A 367 -23.47 -12.36 -27.35
CA VAL A 367 -24.61 -12.60 -26.46
C VAL A 367 -25.66 -11.50 -26.66
N LYS A 368 -26.74 -11.83 -27.37
CA LYS A 368 -27.93 -10.97 -27.49
C LYS A 368 -29.05 -11.40 -26.57
N GLU A 369 -29.16 -12.71 -26.35
CA GLU A 369 -30.19 -13.35 -25.54
C GLU A 369 -29.56 -14.37 -24.60
N CYS A 370 -30.20 -14.57 -23.46
CA CYS A 370 -29.83 -15.54 -22.44
C CYS A 370 -31.05 -16.38 -22.08
N ARG A 371 -30.90 -17.70 -22.06
CA ARG A 371 -31.90 -18.62 -21.52
C ARG A 371 -31.41 -19.23 -20.22
N LEU A 372 -32.21 -19.11 -19.16
CA LEU A 372 -31.95 -19.71 -17.85
C LEU A 372 -32.95 -20.84 -17.57
N VAL A 373 -32.47 -22.00 -17.14
CA VAL A 373 -33.34 -23.07 -16.63
C VAL A 373 -33.08 -23.20 -15.14
N LEU A 374 -34.14 -23.07 -14.36
CA LEU A 374 -34.11 -23.10 -12.91
C LEU A 374 -34.78 -24.37 -12.39
N ARG A 375 -34.27 -24.87 -11.26
CA ARG A 375 -34.86 -25.97 -10.52
C ARG A 375 -34.82 -25.66 -9.02
N ASP A 376 -35.85 -26.10 -8.31
CA ASP A 376 -35.90 -26.04 -6.86
C ASP A 376 -34.90 -27.02 -6.23
N GLU A 377 -34.34 -26.69 -5.06
CA GLU A 377 -33.32 -27.50 -4.37
C GLU A 377 -33.93 -28.66 -3.55
N THR A 378 -35.17 -29.07 -3.86
CA THR A 378 -35.89 -30.13 -3.15
C THR A 378 -35.42 -31.53 -3.48
#